data_AF-A0A7X7E0H5-F1
#
_entry.id   AF-A0A7X7E0H5-F1
#
_cell.length_a   1.000
_cell.length_b   1.000
_cell.length_c   1.000
_cell.angle_alpha   90.00
_cell.angle_beta   90.00
_cell.angle_gamma   90.00
#
_symmetry.space_group_name_H-M   'P 1'
#
loop_
_entity.id
_entity.type
_entity.pdbx_description
1 polymer ?
#
loop_
_entity_poly.entity_id
_entity_poly.type
_entity_poly.pdbx_seq_one_letter_code
_entity_poly.pdbx_strand_id
1 'polypeptide(L)'
;NLFFIGSYALNPFNKLSIGVNANIAYQGNFGAPGWGFGFDAGISYRLLYDPYFGHHIIGIAYKNLFSPFGNGKISMPYSSQIKMQYHVSFFRNRFNFDYQIAFNDLNSKNSFFVNGSKKIDWDMGFQIGAEVIKNLRITAIADLNQETKLSSFGLVAGMDLQKLKNSRNLSFSYQYLQNLKTDLIGMHSLYTAARMGIHREQIFARNMAHKAQYIISDMYTKAMQQYFSGQYWESYFNFSRLLIDNPEFFKNDAVAFYAASCLEKLDMRQQALRCYQELKKQFTESSYISLADLGMMRILYREGRFADVEKKFTDILADSSVVDSIKQYATYYMGETELLQGNYGAASEYLSQIEQDHSLYGFAQHSMATVAEFLGKDKDSIRQYLFNVVESAQVNNPAQKEILNRSLVLLGYLYYEENLMSKAVVALRMVSKDSYFYEDAMLGLGWAAVKAKQWDDCIEAGKALASVSKKEIILSEASLLQAYGYLQKKQYDTAENLLTGAMALIETYDDSISGRVLSKALKYDRNRILYDSIAEQYVQIAGAKLWEIDSDQLEILHEDQMIIKSNIDKSLRAADEYKRTRFFERSLTRLKEDIEYALATVQRIHRSVEIEEADEEQKIENKIKELQKKMKKSEME
;
A
#
# COMPACT_ATOMS: atom_id res chain seq x y z
N ASN A 1 4.56 -71.46 0.30
CA ASN A 1 4.23 -70.64 1.49
C ASN A 1 3.64 -69.31 1.03
N LEU A 2 2.56 -68.85 1.66
CA LEU A 2 1.97 -67.53 1.42
C LEU A 2 2.14 -66.68 2.67
N PHE A 3 2.40 -65.39 2.50
CA PHE A 3 2.57 -64.45 3.60
C PHE A 3 1.87 -63.14 3.28
N PHE A 4 0.93 -62.75 4.12
CA PHE A 4 0.16 -61.52 4.01
C PHE A 4 0.50 -60.61 5.19
N ILE A 5 0.74 -59.34 4.92
CA ILE A 5 1.01 -58.33 5.94
C ILE A 5 0.05 -57.16 5.74
N GLY A 6 -0.68 -56.82 6.79
CA GLY A 6 -1.42 -55.57 6.91
C GLY A 6 -0.68 -54.64 7.88
N SER A 7 -0.26 -53.47 7.40
CA SER A 7 0.47 -52.49 8.21
C SER A 7 -0.38 -51.26 8.48
N TYR A 8 -0.38 -50.80 9.73
CA TYR A 8 -0.98 -49.53 10.14
C TYR A 8 0.00 -48.73 11.00
N ALA A 9 0.06 -47.42 10.79
CA ALA A 9 0.91 -46.55 11.61
C ALA A 9 0.23 -45.22 11.93
N LEU A 10 0.56 -44.63 13.06
CA LEU A 10 0.13 -43.31 13.54
C LEU A 10 1.37 -42.43 13.72
N ASN A 11 1.22 -41.12 13.55
CA ASN A 11 2.29 -40.15 13.82
C ASN A 11 1.78 -39.16 14.87
N PRO A 12 1.87 -39.51 16.18
CA PRO A 12 1.35 -38.66 17.24
C PRO A 12 2.12 -37.33 17.35
N PHE A 13 3.40 -37.29 16.97
CA PHE A 13 4.25 -36.11 17.08
C PHE A 13 5.12 -35.97 15.84
N ASN A 14 4.77 -35.12 14.87
CA ASN A 14 5.47 -34.78 13.61
C ASN A 14 6.61 -35.71 13.10
N LYS A 15 7.68 -35.92 13.86
CA LYS A 15 8.83 -36.81 13.55
C LYS A 15 8.69 -38.26 14.05
N LEU A 16 7.91 -38.54 15.09
CA LEU A 16 7.71 -39.85 15.73
C LEU A 16 6.50 -40.58 15.15
N SER A 17 6.71 -41.76 14.57
CA SER A 17 5.65 -42.67 14.14
C SER A 17 5.60 -43.92 15.01
N ILE A 18 4.40 -44.41 15.28
CA ILE A 18 4.13 -45.67 15.99
C ILE A 18 3.34 -46.56 15.04
N GLY A 19 3.76 -47.78 14.81
CA GLY A 19 3.13 -48.69 13.86
C GLY A 19 2.91 -50.09 14.41
N VAL A 20 1.95 -50.78 13.83
CA VAL A 20 1.65 -52.18 14.05
C VAL A 20 1.53 -52.90 12.71
N ASN A 21 2.05 -54.12 12.64
CA ASN A 21 1.83 -55.01 11.51
C ASN A 21 1.04 -56.22 12.00
N ALA A 22 -0.05 -56.55 11.32
CA ALA A 22 -0.71 -57.84 11.42
C ALA A 22 -0.19 -58.72 10.30
N ASN A 23 0.29 -59.92 10.62
CA ASN A 23 0.81 -60.85 9.64
C ASN A 23 0.07 -62.19 9.68
N ILE A 24 -0.20 -62.75 8.50
CA ILE A 24 -0.86 -64.03 8.30
C ILE A 24 0.05 -64.87 7.40
N ALA A 25 0.48 -66.02 7.89
CA ALA A 25 1.34 -66.94 7.17
C ALA A 25 0.61 -68.26 6.91
N TYR A 26 0.76 -68.80 5.71
CA TYR A 26 0.36 -70.16 5.36
C TYR A 26 1.61 -70.95 4.95
N GLN A 27 1.93 -72.00 5.70
CA GLN A 27 3.11 -72.83 5.49
C GLN A 27 2.69 -74.28 5.24
N GLY A 28 3.17 -74.87 4.14
CA GLY A 28 2.86 -76.25 3.75
C GLY A 28 4.09 -77.16 3.61
N ASN A 29 5.29 -76.63 3.83
CA ASN A 29 6.54 -77.32 3.48
C ASN A 29 7.08 -78.29 4.56
N PHE A 30 6.50 -78.30 5.77
CA PHE A 30 7.05 -79.06 6.92
C PHE A 30 5.98 -79.88 7.67
N GLY A 31 5.02 -80.46 6.94
CA GLY A 31 3.95 -81.29 7.51
C GLY A 31 2.56 -80.83 7.08
N ALA A 32 1.55 -81.08 7.93
CA ALA A 32 0.18 -80.65 7.66
C ALA A 32 0.12 -79.11 7.55
N PRO A 33 -0.50 -78.57 6.47
CA PRO A 33 -0.53 -77.14 6.24
C PRO A 33 -1.18 -76.40 7.40
N GLY A 34 -0.57 -75.30 7.81
CA GLY A 34 -1.01 -74.50 8.96
C GLY A 34 -1.10 -73.01 8.64
N TRP A 35 -2.08 -72.36 9.26
CA TRP A 35 -2.19 -70.90 9.29
C TRP A 35 -1.59 -70.37 10.58
N GLY A 36 -0.76 -69.34 10.47
CA GLY A 36 -0.19 -68.61 11.58
C GLY A 36 -0.65 -67.16 11.56
N PHE A 37 -0.97 -66.60 12.72
CA PHE A 37 -1.27 -65.18 12.90
C PHE A 37 -0.24 -64.54 13.83
N GLY A 38 0.36 -63.42 13.44
CA GLY A 38 1.27 -62.68 14.31
C GLY A 38 1.05 -61.17 14.27
N PHE A 39 1.61 -60.50 15.29
CA PHE A 39 1.61 -59.06 15.40
C PHE A 39 3.03 -58.54 15.65
N ASP A 40 3.38 -57.46 14.95
CA ASP A 40 4.57 -56.67 15.21
C ASP A 40 4.14 -55.28 15.69
N ALA A 41 4.94 -54.66 16.55
CA ALA A 41 4.78 -53.26 16.93
C ALA A 41 6.11 -52.55 16.73
N GLY A 42 6.09 -51.28 16.35
CA GLY A 42 7.32 -50.52 16.15
C GLY A 42 7.13 -49.03 16.28
N ILE A 43 8.25 -48.35 16.49
CA ILE A 43 8.33 -46.90 16.57
C ILE A 43 9.44 -46.47 15.61
N SER A 44 9.23 -45.39 14.87
CA SER A 44 10.26 -44.75 14.06
C SER A 44 10.31 -43.26 14.30
N TYR A 45 11.48 -42.68 14.10
CA TYR A 45 11.74 -41.26 14.28
C TYR A 45 12.48 -40.72 13.05
N ARG A 46 11.92 -39.66 12.45
CA ARG A 46 12.53 -38.92 11.34
C ARG A 46 13.62 -38.01 11.90
N LEU A 47 14.87 -38.36 11.64
CA LEU A 47 16.03 -37.59 12.08
C LEU A 47 16.18 -36.31 11.26
N LEU A 48 16.18 -36.44 9.93
CA LEU A 48 16.44 -35.37 8.99
C LEU A 48 15.56 -35.51 7.73
N TYR A 49 15.09 -34.39 7.22
CA TYR A 49 14.48 -34.28 5.90
C TYR A 49 15.02 -33.02 5.25
N ASP A 50 15.99 -33.20 4.38
CA ASP A 50 16.71 -32.11 3.73
C ASP A 50 16.86 -32.38 2.23
N PRO A 51 16.75 -31.37 1.34
CA PRO A 51 16.90 -31.55 -0.10
C PRO A 51 18.26 -32.13 -0.53
N TYR A 52 19.33 -31.83 0.22
CA TYR A 52 20.71 -32.22 -0.10
C TYR A 52 21.15 -33.46 0.69
N PHE A 53 20.92 -33.47 2.00
CA PHE A 53 21.32 -34.59 2.84
C PHE A 53 20.35 -35.77 2.76
N GLY A 54 19.16 -35.58 2.19
CA GLY A 54 18.18 -36.64 1.99
C GLY A 54 17.29 -36.84 3.21
N HIS A 55 16.65 -38.00 3.26
CA HIS A 55 15.67 -38.35 4.27
C HIS A 55 16.17 -39.51 5.13
N HIS A 56 16.26 -39.26 6.43
CA HIS A 56 16.84 -40.17 7.41
C HIS A 56 15.79 -40.59 8.43
N ILE A 57 15.58 -41.89 8.57
CA ILE A 57 14.67 -42.49 9.56
C ILE A 57 15.43 -43.51 10.37
N ILE A 58 15.30 -43.44 11.69
CA ILE A 58 15.68 -44.53 12.58
C ILE A 58 14.41 -45.17 13.14
N GLY A 59 14.38 -46.49 13.28
CA GLY A 59 13.24 -47.21 13.81
C GLY A 59 13.65 -48.38 14.66
N ILE A 60 12.78 -48.73 15.60
CA ILE A 60 12.87 -49.90 16.46
C ILE A 60 11.54 -50.63 16.37
N ALA A 61 11.57 -51.91 16.05
CA ALA A 61 10.39 -52.75 15.94
C ALA A 61 10.55 -54.01 16.80
N TYR A 62 9.52 -54.35 17.53
CA TYR A 62 9.34 -55.64 18.18
C TYR A 62 8.52 -56.53 17.26
N LYS A 63 9.18 -57.50 16.63
CA LYS A 63 8.57 -58.48 15.74
C LYS A 63 8.12 -59.71 16.50
N ASN A 64 7.02 -60.30 16.04
CA ASN A 64 6.36 -61.46 16.65
C ASN A 64 6.08 -61.21 18.15
N LEU A 65 5.54 -60.02 18.47
CA LEU A 65 5.03 -59.70 19.80
C LEU A 65 4.01 -60.74 20.25
N PHE A 66 3.20 -61.20 19.28
CA PHE A 66 2.44 -62.44 19.36
C PHE A 66 2.91 -63.35 18.22
N SER A 67 3.53 -64.47 18.58
CA SER A 67 3.99 -65.45 17.59
C SER A 67 2.81 -66.26 17.03
N PRO A 68 2.81 -66.61 15.74
CA PRO A 68 1.82 -67.52 15.18
C PRO A 68 1.79 -68.86 15.91
N PHE A 69 0.59 -69.28 16.33
CA PHE A 69 0.36 -70.65 16.81
C PHE A 69 0.39 -71.60 15.61
N GLY A 70 1.35 -72.52 15.57
CA GLY A 70 1.35 -73.62 14.61
C GLY A 70 0.21 -74.61 14.88
N ASN A 71 0.00 -75.56 13.98
CA ASN A 71 -1.08 -76.56 14.04
C ASN A 71 -0.84 -77.67 15.11
N GLY A 72 -0.45 -77.25 16.31
CA GLY A 72 -0.13 -78.02 17.50
C GLY A 72 0.26 -77.04 18.60
N LYS A 73 -0.14 -77.29 19.86
CA LYS A 73 -0.04 -76.38 21.04
C LYS A 73 1.36 -75.80 21.37
N ILE A 74 2.35 -75.97 20.52
CA ILE A 74 3.69 -75.43 20.65
C ILE A 74 3.66 -74.01 20.07
N SER A 75 3.54 -73.01 20.95
CA SER A 75 3.95 -71.63 20.66
C SER A 75 5.34 -71.68 20.00
N MET A 76 5.63 -70.82 19.02
CA MET A 76 7.00 -70.65 18.50
C MET A 76 7.69 -69.46 19.19
N PRO A 77 8.09 -69.57 20.48
CA PRO A 77 8.65 -68.45 21.24
C PRO A 77 10.00 -67.97 20.69
N TYR A 78 10.65 -68.76 19.84
CA TYR A 78 11.89 -68.47 19.13
C TYR A 78 11.83 -67.33 18.11
N SER A 79 10.62 -66.84 17.83
CA SER A 79 10.40 -65.88 16.75
C SER A 79 10.43 -64.41 17.21
N SER A 80 10.43 -64.13 18.52
CA SER A 80 10.43 -62.75 19.01
C SER A 80 11.77 -62.07 18.71
N GLN A 81 11.73 -60.95 17.99
CA GLN A 81 12.92 -60.22 17.55
C GLN A 81 12.76 -58.73 17.83
N ILE A 82 13.75 -58.09 18.47
CA ILE A 82 13.86 -56.63 18.43
C ILE A 82 14.75 -56.27 17.25
N LYS A 83 14.20 -55.50 16.32
CA LYS A 83 14.88 -55.02 15.12
C LYS A 83 15.06 -53.52 15.18
N MET A 84 16.29 -53.06 15.11
CA MET A 84 16.64 -51.67 14.85
C MET A 84 16.89 -51.49 13.35
N GLN A 85 16.41 -50.40 12.77
CA GLN A 85 16.61 -50.09 11.36
C GLN A 85 16.96 -48.61 11.19
N TYR A 86 17.93 -48.34 10.33
CA TYR A 86 18.27 -47.02 9.86
C TYR A 86 18.08 -46.99 8.35
N HIS A 87 17.21 -46.10 7.88
CA HIS A 87 16.89 -45.92 6.48
C HIS A 87 17.34 -44.52 6.04
N VAL A 88 18.04 -44.45 4.92
CA VAL A 88 18.42 -43.19 4.29
C VAL A 88 18.06 -43.23 2.82
N SER A 89 17.46 -42.15 2.33
CA SER A 89 17.18 -41.98 0.91
C SER A 89 17.67 -40.62 0.40
N PHE A 90 18.44 -40.64 -0.69
CA PHE A 90 19.02 -39.45 -1.31
C PHE A 90 18.39 -39.16 -2.68
N PHE A 91 18.61 -37.95 -3.18
CA PHE A 91 18.26 -37.53 -4.56
C PHE A 91 16.81 -37.85 -4.94
N ARG A 92 15.85 -37.45 -4.10
CA ARG A 92 14.41 -37.73 -4.28
C ARG A 92 14.09 -39.24 -4.38
N ASN A 93 14.67 -40.02 -3.49
CA ASN A 93 14.52 -41.48 -3.38
C ASN A 93 15.13 -42.30 -4.53
N ARG A 94 16.03 -41.70 -5.33
CA ARG A 94 16.76 -42.45 -6.37
C ARG A 94 17.82 -43.37 -5.82
N PHE A 95 18.34 -43.09 -4.64
CA PHE A 95 19.28 -43.97 -3.94
C PHE A 95 18.76 -44.21 -2.53
N ASN A 96 18.78 -45.47 -2.08
CA ASN A 96 18.42 -45.84 -0.73
C ASN A 96 19.48 -46.73 -0.09
N PHE A 97 19.71 -46.49 1.19
CA PHE A 97 20.55 -47.29 2.05
C PHE A 97 19.75 -47.70 3.27
N ASP A 98 19.67 -49.01 3.52
CA ASP A 98 19.03 -49.58 4.68
C ASP A 98 20.05 -50.38 5.48
N TYR A 99 20.15 -50.06 6.75
CA TYR A 99 20.94 -50.80 7.72
C TYR A 99 20.03 -51.32 8.81
N GLN A 100 20.13 -52.61 9.11
CA GLN A 100 19.31 -53.25 10.14
C GLN A 100 20.16 -54.10 11.07
N ILE A 101 19.83 -54.06 12.36
CA ILE A 101 20.36 -54.96 13.37
C ILE A 101 19.17 -55.61 14.07
N ALA A 102 19.22 -56.92 14.24
CA ALA A 102 18.18 -57.71 14.86
C ALA A 102 18.77 -58.52 16.01
N PHE A 103 18.06 -58.55 17.13
CA PHE A 103 18.33 -59.42 18.27
C PHE A 103 17.20 -60.43 18.39
N ASN A 104 17.55 -61.71 18.24
CA ASN A 104 16.60 -62.82 18.22
C ASN A 104 16.42 -63.44 19.61
N ASP A 105 15.42 -64.31 19.76
CA ASP A 105 15.21 -65.17 20.93
C ASP A 105 14.95 -64.47 22.28
N LEU A 106 14.47 -63.23 22.24
CA LEU A 106 14.27 -62.43 23.45
C LEU A 106 13.28 -63.04 24.44
N ASN A 107 12.21 -63.67 23.96
CA ASN A 107 11.20 -64.34 24.80
C ASN A 107 11.37 -65.87 24.89
N SER A 108 12.42 -66.44 24.30
CA SER A 108 12.70 -67.88 24.34
C SER A 108 13.06 -68.34 25.76
N LYS A 109 12.49 -69.47 26.21
CA LYS A 109 12.85 -70.14 27.49
C LYS A 109 14.16 -70.92 27.35
N ASN A 110 14.91 -71.08 28.44
CA ASN A 110 16.19 -71.81 28.41
C ASN A 110 16.07 -73.29 27.98
N SER A 111 14.94 -73.94 28.29
CA SER A 111 14.66 -75.34 27.93
C SER A 111 14.66 -75.64 26.44
N PHE A 112 14.65 -74.59 25.63
CA PHE A 112 14.53 -74.63 24.20
C PHE A 112 15.88 -74.58 23.46
N PHE A 113 16.98 -74.38 24.19
CA PHE A 113 18.33 -74.36 23.62
C PHE A 113 19.00 -75.73 23.85
N VAL A 114 19.76 -76.22 22.86
CA VAL A 114 20.42 -77.55 22.90
C VAL A 114 21.31 -77.73 24.14
N ASN A 115 21.94 -76.64 24.60
CA ASN A 115 22.83 -76.64 25.77
C ASN A 115 22.14 -76.23 27.08
N GLY A 116 20.81 -76.03 27.06
CA GLY A 116 20.04 -75.54 28.22
C GLY A 116 20.36 -74.10 28.65
N SER A 117 21.28 -73.41 27.96
CA SER A 117 21.62 -72.01 28.19
C SER A 117 21.10 -71.13 27.05
N LYS A 118 20.37 -70.07 27.40
CA LYS A 118 19.87 -69.09 26.44
C LYS A 118 21.02 -68.26 25.90
N LYS A 119 21.11 -68.17 24.58
CA LYS A 119 22.03 -67.30 23.86
C LYS A 119 21.21 -66.33 23.03
N ILE A 120 21.52 -65.03 23.11
CA ILE A 120 20.92 -64.01 22.26
C ILE A 120 21.75 -63.97 20.99
N ASP A 121 21.15 -64.35 19.88
CA ASP A 121 21.77 -64.26 18.57
C ASP A 121 21.45 -62.90 17.93
N TRP A 122 22.39 -62.38 17.16
CA TRP A 122 22.23 -61.14 16.42
C TRP A 122 22.49 -61.33 14.93
N ASP A 123 21.69 -60.62 14.14
CA ASP A 123 21.81 -60.55 12.69
C ASP A 123 21.93 -59.08 12.26
N MET A 124 22.79 -58.82 11.29
CA MET A 124 22.95 -57.51 10.67
C MET A 124 22.63 -57.62 9.19
N GLY A 125 21.85 -56.68 8.66
CA GLY A 125 21.52 -56.63 7.24
C GLY A 125 21.85 -55.28 6.65
N PHE A 126 22.29 -55.30 5.39
CA PHE A 126 22.58 -54.13 4.59
C PHE A 126 21.79 -54.23 3.30
N GLN A 127 21.15 -53.14 2.91
CA GLN A 127 20.55 -53.01 1.58
C GLN A 127 20.98 -51.70 0.95
N ILE A 128 21.42 -51.80 -0.30
CA ILE A 128 21.81 -50.63 -1.10
C ILE A 128 21.02 -50.71 -2.38
N GLY A 129 20.18 -49.71 -2.63
CA GLY A 129 19.33 -49.68 -3.81
C GLY A 129 19.46 -48.39 -4.60
N ALA A 130 19.21 -48.52 -5.89
CA ALA A 130 19.17 -47.43 -6.85
C ALA A 130 17.97 -47.59 -7.78
N GLU A 131 17.30 -46.48 -8.06
CA GLU A 131 16.31 -46.36 -9.13
C GLU A 131 17.07 -46.09 -10.45
N VAL A 132 17.28 -47.15 -11.23
CA VAL A 132 18.11 -47.10 -12.46
C VAL A 132 17.38 -46.34 -13.57
N ILE A 133 16.07 -46.56 -13.68
CA ILE A 133 15.15 -45.79 -14.53
C ILE A 133 13.89 -45.53 -13.72
N LYS A 134 13.11 -44.53 -14.11
CA LYS A 134 11.85 -44.18 -13.43
C LYS A 134 11.01 -45.44 -13.25
N ASN A 135 10.63 -45.73 -12.01
CA ASN A 135 9.84 -46.89 -11.58
C ASN A 135 10.59 -48.24 -11.53
N LEU A 136 11.87 -48.36 -11.90
CA LEU A 136 12.63 -49.60 -11.78
C LEU A 136 13.74 -49.45 -10.74
N ARG A 137 13.64 -50.22 -9.67
CA ARG A 137 14.60 -50.25 -8.56
C ARG A 137 15.40 -51.55 -8.59
N ILE A 138 16.72 -51.43 -8.45
CA ILE A 138 17.61 -52.57 -8.18
C ILE A 138 18.18 -52.39 -6.78
N THR A 139 18.17 -53.43 -5.96
CA THR A 139 18.67 -53.40 -4.58
C THR A 139 19.56 -54.60 -4.32
N ALA A 140 20.79 -54.38 -3.89
CA ALA A 140 21.66 -55.42 -3.37
C ALA A 140 21.40 -55.60 -1.87
N ILE A 141 21.35 -56.84 -1.41
CA ILE A 141 21.10 -57.21 -0.01
C ILE A 141 22.24 -58.10 0.46
N ALA A 142 22.76 -57.85 1.65
CA ALA A 142 23.72 -58.72 2.32
C ALA A 142 23.35 -58.86 3.79
N ASP A 143 23.38 -60.07 4.31
CA ASP A 143 23.15 -60.35 5.72
C ASP A 143 24.41 -60.96 6.35
N LEU A 144 24.73 -60.51 7.56
CA LEU A 144 25.81 -61.00 8.41
C LEU A 144 25.18 -61.60 9.67
N ASN A 145 25.54 -62.83 10.00
CA ASN A 145 25.09 -63.47 11.24
C ASN A 145 26.31 -63.72 12.14
N GLN A 146 26.07 -63.78 13.45
CA GLN A 146 27.11 -63.94 14.47
C GLN A 146 28.11 -65.08 14.18
N GLU A 147 27.65 -66.20 13.62
CA GLU A 147 28.49 -67.39 13.39
C GLU A 147 29.25 -67.38 12.06
N THR A 148 28.77 -66.62 11.07
CA THR A 148 29.17 -66.82 9.67
C THR A 148 29.92 -65.66 9.07
N LYS A 149 29.95 -64.50 9.75
CA LYS A 149 30.43 -63.20 9.27
C LYS A 149 29.69 -62.70 8.03
N LEU A 150 29.38 -63.53 7.02
CA LEU A 150 28.49 -63.26 5.88
C LEU A 150 27.59 -64.49 5.66
N SER A 151 26.29 -64.35 5.92
CA SER A 151 25.32 -65.47 5.86
C SER A 151 24.69 -65.59 4.47
N SER A 152 24.28 -64.46 3.89
CA SER A 152 23.62 -64.43 2.58
C SER A 152 23.92 -63.17 1.79
N PHE A 153 23.81 -63.28 0.46
CA PHE A 153 23.89 -62.17 -0.48
C PHE A 153 22.81 -62.32 -1.56
N GLY A 154 22.24 -61.20 -1.99
CA GLY A 154 21.13 -61.23 -2.93
C GLY A 154 20.92 -59.94 -3.71
N LEU A 155 20.05 -60.04 -4.71
CA LEU A 155 19.60 -58.93 -5.53
C LEU A 155 18.08 -58.91 -5.58
N VAL A 156 17.52 -57.70 -5.56
CA VAL A 156 16.10 -57.43 -5.73
C VAL A 156 15.94 -56.53 -6.94
N ALA A 157 15.13 -56.96 -7.90
CA ALA A 157 14.64 -56.12 -8.97
C ALA A 157 13.17 -55.81 -8.72
N GLY A 158 12.82 -54.54 -8.60
CA GLY A 158 11.46 -54.08 -8.32
C GLY A 158 10.96 -53.05 -9.33
N MET A 159 9.66 -53.10 -9.62
CA MET A 159 8.97 -52.13 -10.44
C MET A 159 7.83 -51.47 -9.66
N ASP A 160 7.85 -50.15 -9.55
CA ASP A 160 6.82 -49.34 -8.88
C ASP A 160 5.88 -48.75 -9.95
N LEU A 161 4.68 -49.29 -10.12
CA LEU A 161 3.68 -48.71 -11.03
C LEU A 161 3.11 -47.43 -10.42
N GLN A 162 3.71 -46.29 -10.77
CA GLN A 162 3.28 -44.98 -10.28
C GLN A 162 1.91 -44.58 -10.86
N LYS A 163 1.01 -44.17 -9.95
CA LYS A 163 -0.25 -43.44 -10.14
C LYS A 163 -1.35 -44.18 -10.91
N LEU A 164 -1.98 -45.14 -10.24
CA LEU A 164 -3.43 -45.26 -10.39
C LEU A 164 -4.09 -44.01 -9.77
N LYS A 165 -5.10 -43.46 -10.45
CA LYS A 165 -5.88 -42.28 -10.01
C LYS A 165 -6.22 -42.43 -8.51
N ASN A 166 -5.99 -41.38 -7.71
CA ASN A 166 -6.20 -41.34 -6.24
C ASN A 166 -5.17 -42.07 -5.37
N SER A 167 -3.87 -41.77 -5.53
CA SER A 167 -2.81 -42.12 -4.54
C SER A 167 -2.66 -43.62 -4.24
N ARG A 168 -2.90 -44.46 -5.25
CA ARG A 168 -2.68 -45.89 -5.15
C ARG A 168 -1.36 -46.22 -5.85
N ASN A 169 -0.44 -46.82 -5.11
CA ASN A 169 0.83 -47.30 -5.65
C ASN A 169 0.82 -48.83 -5.59
N LEU A 170 1.10 -49.46 -6.72
CA LEU A 170 1.27 -50.91 -6.81
C LEU A 170 2.73 -51.17 -7.14
N SER A 171 3.40 -52.01 -6.38
CA SER A 171 4.77 -52.41 -6.66
C SER A 171 4.91 -53.91 -6.72
N PHE A 172 5.80 -54.35 -7.61
CA PHE A 172 6.20 -55.73 -7.79
C PHE A 172 7.69 -55.83 -7.56
N SER A 173 8.17 -56.83 -6.84
CA SER A 173 9.60 -57.06 -6.72
C SER A 173 9.95 -58.52 -6.68
N TYR A 174 10.96 -58.88 -7.44
CA TYR A 174 11.55 -60.19 -7.47
C TYR A 174 12.90 -60.15 -6.73
N GLN A 175 13.05 -61.01 -5.73
CA GLN A 175 14.23 -61.14 -4.91
C GLN A 175 14.87 -62.51 -5.12
N TYR A 176 16.17 -62.50 -5.34
CA TYR A 176 17.04 -63.67 -5.29
C TYR A 176 18.00 -63.54 -4.11
N LEU A 177 18.08 -64.56 -3.26
CA LEU A 177 18.98 -64.59 -2.10
C LEU A 177 19.75 -65.91 -2.06
N GLN A 178 21.08 -65.85 -2.12
CA GLN A 178 21.95 -67.01 -2.00
C GLN A 178 22.51 -67.08 -0.58
N ASN A 179 22.28 -68.20 0.10
CA ASN A 179 22.96 -68.51 1.35
C ASN A 179 24.34 -69.08 1.03
N LEU A 180 25.39 -68.54 1.64
CA LEU A 180 26.77 -68.89 1.31
C LEU A 180 27.28 -70.15 2.03
N LYS A 181 26.59 -70.59 3.09
CA LYS A 181 26.99 -71.74 3.92
C LYS A 181 26.15 -72.99 3.75
N THR A 182 25.11 -72.95 2.93
CA THR A 182 24.23 -74.09 2.68
C THR A 182 24.29 -74.46 1.22
N ASP A 183 24.36 -75.76 0.91
CA ASP A 183 24.27 -76.28 -0.47
C ASP A 183 22.86 -76.14 -1.08
N LEU A 184 21.95 -75.49 -0.36
CA LEU A 184 20.60 -75.20 -0.84
C LEU A 184 20.67 -74.22 -2.02
N ILE A 185 19.87 -74.53 -3.04
CA ILE A 185 19.60 -73.65 -4.18
C ILE A 185 19.09 -72.31 -3.64
N GLY A 186 19.54 -71.19 -4.24
CA GLY A 186 19.14 -69.84 -3.84
C GLY A 186 17.63 -69.67 -3.69
N MET A 187 17.22 -68.82 -2.76
CA MET A 187 15.84 -68.53 -2.47
C MET A 187 15.30 -67.48 -3.45
N HIS A 188 14.17 -67.79 -4.07
CA HIS A 188 13.45 -66.90 -4.98
C HIS A 188 12.16 -66.43 -4.30
N SER A 189 11.93 -65.12 -4.23
CA SER A 189 10.73 -64.52 -3.64
C SER A 189 10.12 -63.48 -4.56
N LEU A 190 8.80 -63.55 -4.75
CA LEU A 190 8.03 -62.55 -5.49
C LEU A 190 7.13 -61.79 -4.51
N TYR A 191 7.31 -60.48 -4.44
CA TYR A 191 6.49 -59.60 -3.62
C TYR A 191 5.59 -58.75 -4.48
N THR A 192 4.36 -58.57 -4.02
CA THR A 192 3.41 -57.58 -4.55
C THR A 192 2.95 -56.73 -3.37
N ALA A 193 3.10 -55.40 -3.48
CA ALA A 193 2.66 -54.48 -2.45
C ALA A 193 1.72 -53.43 -3.04
N ALA A 194 0.51 -53.33 -2.48
CA ALA A 194 -0.44 -52.29 -2.82
C ALA A 194 -0.54 -51.29 -1.66
N ARG A 195 -0.20 -50.04 -1.92
CA ARG A 195 -0.37 -48.93 -0.96
C ARG A 195 -1.59 -48.12 -1.37
N MET A 196 -2.58 -48.03 -0.49
CA MET A 196 -3.81 -47.27 -0.72
C MET A 196 -3.86 -46.05 0.20
N GLY A 197 -4.14 -44.88 -0.36
CA GLY A 197 -4.34 -43.63 0.37
C GLY A 197 -3.26 -42.57 0.09
N ILE A 198 -3.57 -41.31 0.37
CA ILE A 198 -2.69 -40.18 0.07
C ILE A 198 -1.43 -40.29 0.92
N HIS A 199 -0.27 -40.16 0.29
CA HIS A 199 1.01 -40.18 1.01
C HIS A 199 1.03 -39.03 2.04
N ARG A 200 1.44 -39.31 3.29
CA ARG A 200 1.40 -38.31 4.37
C ARG A 200 2.25 -37.08 4.07
N GLU A 201 3.38 -37.27 3.41
CA GLU A 201 4.24 -36.17 2.96
C GLU A 201 3.60 -35.36 1.84
N GLN A 202 2.74 -35.98 1.03
CA GLN A 202 1.96 -35.27 0.03
C GLN A 202 0.89 -34.40 0.69
N ILE A 203 0.26 -34.86 1.77
CA ILE A 203 -0.66 -34.03 2.58
C ILE A 203 0.10 -32.87 3.22
N PHE A 204 1.26 -33.12 3.83
CA PHE A 204 2.09 -32.07 4.43
C PHE A 204 2.58 -31.05 3.41
N ALA A 205 3.12 -31.49 2.27
CA ALA A 205 3.56 -30.62 1.19
C ALA A 205 2.39 -29.80 0.62
N ARG A 206 1.20 -30.40 0.48
CA ARG A 206 -0.01 -29.69 0.07
C ARG A 206 -0.43 -28.62 1.09
N ASN A 207 -0.39 -28.94 2.38
CA ASN A 207 -0.69 -27.98 3.44
C ASN A 207 0.33 -26.84 3.48
N MET A 208 1.61 -27.14 3.26
CA MET A 208 2.68 -26.13 3.19
C MET A 208 2.52 -25.23 1.97
N ALA A 209 2.20 -25.81 0.80
CA ALA A 209 1.88 -25.04 -0.41
C ALA A 209 0.65 -24.16 -0.23
N HIS A 210 -0.42 -24.66 0.42
CA HIS A 210 -1.58 -23.84 0.76
C HIS A 210 -1.20 -22.70 1.70
N LYS A 211 -0.43 -22.96 2.76
CA LYS A 211 0.06 -21.90 3.67
C LYS A 211 0.90 -20.85 2.94
N ALA A 212 1.77 -21.26 2.02
CA ALA A 212 2.56 -20.33 1.21
C ALA A 212 1.65 -19.44 0.34
N GLN A 213 0.63 -20.02 -0.31
CA GLN A 213 -0.35 -19.25 -1.09
C GLN A 213 -1.14 -18.26 -0.23
N TYR A 214 -1.53 -18.65 0.99
CA TYR A 214 -2.20 -17.75 1.93
C TYR A 214 -1.32 -16.57 2.32
N ILE A 215 -0.02 -16.79 2.57
CA ILE A 215 0.93 -15.71 2.93
C ILE A 215 1.03 -14.67 1.81
N ILE A 216 1.08 -15.10 0.55
CA ILE A 216 1.15 -14.19 -0.61
C ILE A 216 -0.14 -13.36 -0.73
N SER A 217 -1.29 -14.02 -0.61
CA SER A 217 -2.59 -13.33 -0.67
C SER A 217 -2.80 -12.37 0.50
N ASP A 218 -2.32 -12.72 1.69
CA ASP A 218 -2.38 -11.88 2.88
C ASP A 218 -1.48 -10.65 2.73
N MET A 219 -0.25 -10.84 2.25
CA MET A 219 0.67 -9.73 1.96
C MET A 219 0.11 -8.77 0.90
N TYR A 220 -0.51 -9.29 -0.17
CA TYR A 220 -1.20 -8.46 -1.16
C TYR A 220 -2.37 -7.68 -0.54
N THR A 221 -3.19 -8.34 0.28
CA THR A 221 -4.33 -7.70 0.96
C THR A 221 -3.86 -6.60 1.91
N LYS A 222 -2.80 -6.85 2.68
CA LYS A 222 -2.17 -5.87 3.55
C LYS A 222 -1.63 -4.67 2.76
N ALA A 223 -0.90 -4.91 1.67
CA ALA A 223 -0.37 -3.84 0.83
C ALA A 223 -1.49 -2.96 0.22
N MET A 224 -2.59 -3.59 -0.23
CA MET A 224 -3.78 -2.88 -0.71
C MET A 224 -4.48 -2.07 0.38
N GLN A 225 -4.61 -2.63 1.60
CA GLN A 225 -5.20 -1.91 2.73
C GLN A 225 -4.37 -0.67 3.08
N GLN A 226 -3.04 -0.79 3.07
CA GLN A 226 -2.12 0.33 3.28
C GLN A 226 -2.22 1.38 2.17
N TYR A 227 -2.36 0.94 0.91
CA TYR A 227 -2.57 1.85 -0.22
C TYR A 227 -3.81 2.72 -0.02
N PHE A 228 -4.96 2.10 0.31
CA PHE A 228 -6.21 2.82 0.51
C PHE A 228 -6.26 3.64 1.81
N SER A 229 -5.43 3.31 2.81
CA SER A 229 -5.26 4.14 4.01
C SER A 229 -4.29 5.31 3.83
N GLY A 230 -3.65 5.44 2.66
CA GLY A 230 -2.68 6.48 2.37
C GLY A 230 -1.26 6.21 2.90
N GLN A 231 -1.01 5.01 3.42
CA GLN A 231 0.31 4.54 3.86
C GLN A 231 1.15 4.07 2.66
N TYR A 232 1.44 4.99 1.75
CA TYR A 232 2.05 4.67 0.45
C TYR A 232 3.49 4.18 0.54
N TRP A 233 4.24 4.60 1.58
CA TRP A 233 5.58 4.10 1.85
C TRP A 233 5.54 2.60 2.18
N GLU A 234 4.84 2.21 3.23
CA GLU A 234 4.75 0.80 3.63
C GLU A 234 4.10 -0.07 2.55
N SER A 235 3.09 0.48 1.85
CA SER A 235 2.42 -0.17 0.75
C SER A 235 3.36 -0.45 -0.42
N TYR A 236 4.16 0.54 -0.86
CA TYR A 236 5.17 0.35 -1.90
C TYR A 236 6.14 -0.75 -1.54
N PHE A 237 6.70 -0.71 -0.33
CA PHE A 237 7.65 -1.71 0.13
C PHE A 237 7.06 -3.13 0.03
N ASN A 238 5.83 -3.34 0.53
CA ASN A 238 5.17 -4.65 0.45
C ASN A 238 4.87 -5.09 -0.99
N PHE A 239 4.49 -4.18 -1.89
CA PHE A 239 4.33 -4.51 -3.30
C PHE A 239 5.65 -4.89 -3.97
N SER A 240 6.75 -4.17 -3.70
CA SER A 240 8.07 -4.52 -4.22
C SER A 240 8.52 -5.90 -3.72
N ARG A 241 8.27 -6.22 -2.44
CA ARG A 241 8.53 -7.56 -1.88
C ARG A 241 7.76 -8.64 -2.64
N LEU A 242 6.48 -8.42 -2.91
CA LEU A 242 5.66 -9.37 -3.68
C LEU A 242 6.24 -9.64 -5.07
N LEU A 243 6.70 -8.61 -5.79
CA LEU A 243 7.28 -8.77 -7.12
C LEU A 243 8.59 -9.58 -7.12
N ILE A 244 9.42 -9.40 -6.09
CA ILE A 244 10.74 -10.03 -5.99
C ILE A 244 10.64 -11.45 -5.44
N ASP A 245 9.92 -11.61 -4.34
CA ASP A 245 9.83 -12.89 -3.65
C ASP A 245 8.86 -13.85 -4.36
N ASN A 246 7.91 -13.33 -5.15
CA ASN A 246 6.86 -14.11 -5.81
C ASN A 246 6.63 -13.69 -7.27
N PRO A 247 7.61 -13.89 -8.17
CA PRO A 247 7.49 -13.51 -9.58
C PRO A 247 6.37 -14.24 -10.34
N GLU A 248 5.89 -15.38 -9.83
CA GLU A 248 4.78 -16.16 -10.39
C GLU A 248 3.39 -15.74 -9.85
N PHE A 249 3.31 -14.70 -9.01
CA PHE A 249 2.02 -14.27 -8.47
C PHE A 249 1.12 -13.70 -9.58
N PHE A 250 -0.09 -14.27 -9.68
CA PHE A 250 -1.00 -14.04 -10.82
C PHE A 250 -1.52 -12.60 -10.96
N LYS A 251 -1.32 -11.74 -9.95
CA LYS A 251 -1.66 -10.31 -10.00
C LYS A 251 -0.43 -9.41 -10.04
N ASN A 252 0.71 -9.90 -10.54
CA ASN A 252 1.94 -9.12 -10.57
C ASN A 252 1.84 -7.86 -11.43
N ASP A 253 0.98 -7.85 -12.44
CA ASP A 253 0.65 -6.66 -13.21
C ASP A 253 -0.04 -5.58 -12.34
N ALA A 254 -1.04 -5.97 -11.54
CA ALA A 254 -1.70 -5.09 -10.59
C ALA A 254 -0.72 -4.61 -9.50
N VAL A 255 0.10 -5.51 -8.96
CA VAL A 255 1.11 -5.19 -7.95
C VAL A 255 2.11 -4.16 -8.49
N ALA A 256 2.61 -4.36 -9.71
CA ALA A 256 3.51 -3.41 -10.36
C ALA A 256 2.83 -2.05 -10.56
N PHE A 257 1.55 -2.03 -10.93
CA PHE A 257 0.80 -0.78 -11.09
C PHE A 257 0.66 -0.04 -9.78
N TYR A 258 0.21 -0.72 -8.72
CA TYR A 258 0.02 -0.09 -7.42
C TYR A 258 1.35 0.34 -6.78
N ALA A 259 2.44 -0.40 -7.01
CA ALA A 259 3.78 0.04 -6.62
C ALA A 259 4.14 1.37 -7.31
N ALA A 260 4.02 1.45 -8.64
CA ALA A 260 4.27 2.70 -9.37
C ALA A 260 3.35 3.85 -8.90
N SER A 261 2.08 3.53 -8.61
CA SER A 261 1.11 4.49 -8.08
C SER A 261 1.48 4.99 -6.68
N CYS A 262 2.00 4.14 -5.79
CA CYS A 262 2.51 4.59 -4.49
C CYS A 262 3.61 5.64 -4.66
N LEU A 263 4.57 5.41 -5.57
CA LEU A 263 5.64 6.38 -5.86
C LEU A 263 5.07 7.69 -6.41
N GLU A 264 4.05 7.62 -7.28
CA GLU A 264 3.35 8.81 -7.77
C GLU A 264 2.68 9.59 -6.62
N LYS A 265 2.00 8.89 -5.68
CA LYS A 265 1.34 9.50 -4.52
C LYS A 265 2.33 10.08 -3.51
N LEU A 266 3.52 9.49 -3.40
CA LEU A 266 4.65 10.03 -2.67
C LEU A 266 5.35 11.18 -3.42
N ASP A 267 4.89 11.58 -4.62
CA ASP A 267 5.51 12.61 -5.47
C ASP A 267 6.96 12.29 -5.90
N MET A 268 7.32 11.00 -5.91
CA MET A 268 8.60 10.43 -6.40
C MET A 268 8.53 10.20 -7.92
N ARG A 269 8.42 11.31 -8.66
CA ARG A 269 8.01 11.35 -10.08
C ARG A 269 8.88 10.51 -11.02
N GLN A 270 10.21 10.67 -10.93
CA GLN A 270 11.12 9.97 -11.85
C GLN A 270 11.04 8.45 -11.69
N GLN A 271 11.01 7.97 -10.45
CA GLN A 271 10.93 6.53 -10.17
C GLN A 271 9.55 5.97 -10.53
N ALA A 272 8.46 6.73 -10.26
CA ALA A 272 7.13 6.34 -10.70
C ALA A 272 7.04 6.16 -12.22
N LEU A 273 7.61 7.09 -13.01
CA LEU A 273 7.69 6.97 -14.47
C LEU A 273 8.45 5.72 -14.92
N ARG A 274 9.62 5.44 -14.31
CA ARG A 274 10.40 4.21 -14.59
C ARG A 274 9.58 2.96 -14.29
N CYS A 275 8.90 2.89 -13.14
CA CYS A 275 8.08 1.74 -12.76
C CYS A 275 6.87 1.55 -13.70
N TYR A 276 6.19 2.62 -14.12
CA TYR A 276 5.12 2.53 -15.11
C TYR A 276 5.63 2.04 -16.48
N GLN A 277 6.82 2.49 -16.90
CA GLN A 277 7.45 2.01 -18.15
C GLN A 277 7.82 0.53 -18.08
N GLU A 278 8.40 0.08 -16.97
CA GLU A 278 8.72 -1.33 -16.76
C GLU A 278 7.46 -2.20 -16.69
N LEU A 279 6.38 -1.73 -16.06
CA LEU A 279 5.08 -2.41 -16.11
C LEU A 279 4.62 -2.64 -17.55
N LYS A 280 4.66 -1.61 -18.39
CA LYS A 280 4.24 -1.72 -19.80
C LYS A 280 5.10 -2.69 -20.59
N LYS A 281 6.39 -2.76 -20.28
CA LYS A 281 7.35 -3.65 -20.94
C LYS A 281 7.16 -5.10 -20.51
N GLN A 282 6.87 -5.34 -19.23
CA GLN A 282 6.77 -6.69 -18.66
C GLN A 282 5.37 -7.29 -18.84
N PHE A 283 4.31 -6.47 -18.81
CA PHE A 283 2.92 -6.92 -18.82
C PHE A 283 2.12 -6.28 -19.97
N THR A 284 2.50 -6.59 -21.22
CA THR A 284 1.95 -5.97 -22.44
C THR A 284 0.46 -6.18 -22.67
N GLU A 285 -0.15 -7.17 -22.01
CA GLU A 285 -1.58 -7.49 -22.13
C GLU A 285 -2.39 -7.08 -20.88
N SER A 286 -1.77 -6.38 -19.93
CA SER A 286 -2.44 -6.01 -18.67
C SER A 286 -3.48 -4.91 -18.87
N SER A 287 -4.62 -5.05 -18.20
CA SER A 287 -5.64 -4.00 -18.08
C SER A 287 -5.14 -2.75 -17.34
N TYR A 288 -3.99 -2.82 -16.67
CA TYR A 288 -3.40 -1.69 -15.95
C TYR A 288 -2.55 -0.78 -16.83
N ILE A 289 -2.29 -1.13 -18.10
CA ILE A 289 -1.49 -0.29 -19.01
C ILE A 289 -2.11 1.10 -19.18
N SER A 290 -3.41 1.18 -19.44
CA SER A 290 -4.09 2.47 -19.68
C SER A 290 -4.10 3.34 -18.41
N LEU A 291 -4.19 2.71 -17.24
CA LEU A 291 -4.06 3.41 -15.95
C LEU A 291 -2.62 3.88 -15.70
N ALA A 292 -1.62 3.10 -16.10
CA ALA A 292 -0.22 3.48 -16.04
C ALA A 292 0.09 4.66 -16.97
N ASP A 293 -0.41 4.65 -18.21
CA ASP A 293 -0.27 5.77 -19.14
C ASP A 293 -0.93 7.04 -18.60
N LEU A 294 -2.11 6.93 -17.97
CA LEU A 294 -2.73 8.06 -17.29
C LEU A 294 -1.86 8.54 -16.11
N GLY A 295 -1.28 7.64 -15.32
CA GLY A 295 -0.32 7.97 -14.26
C GLY A 295 0.91 8.72 -14.77
N MET A 296 1.48 8.27 -15.89
CA MET A 296 2.57 8.96 -16.58
C MET A 296 2.14 10.35 -17.04
N MET A 297 0.96 10.47 -17.66
CA MET A 297 0.41 11.75 -18.13
C MET A 297 0.27 12.78 -17.00
N ARG A 298 -0.20 12.35 -15.82
CA ARG A 298 -0.27 13.20 -14.61
C ARG A 298 1.09 13.72 -14.16
N ILE A 299 2.10 12.85 -14.18
CA ILE A 299 3.46 13.23 -13.80
C ILE A 299 4.03 14.23 -14.82
N LEU A 300 3.90 13.94 -16.11
CA LEU A 300 4.39 14.79 -17.21
C LEU A 300 3.73 16.18 -17.18
N TYR A 301 2.42 16.25 -16.91
CA TYR A 301 1.70 17.50 -16.72
C TYR A 301 2.28 18.33 -15.57
N ARG A 302 2.55 17.72 -14.42
CA ARG A 302 3.15 18.39 -13.25
C ARG A 302 4.59 18.84 -13.48
N GLU A 303 5.30 18.21 -14.42
CA GLU A 303 6.66 18.60 -14.84
C GLU A 303 6.65 19.68 -15.94
N GLY A 304 5.48 20.07 -16.46
CA GLY A 304 5.37 21.03 -17.56
C GLY A 304 5.81 20.45 -18.91
N ARG A 305 5.88 19.12 -19.04
CA ARG A 305 6.30 18.41 -20.26
C ARG A 305 5.12 18.22 -21.21
N PHE A 306 4.54 19.33 -21.67
CA PHE A 306 3.27 19.35 -22.40
C PHE A 306 3.27 18.55 -23.70
N ALA A 307 4.37 18.53 -24.45
CA ALA A 307 4.49 17.70 -25.66
C ALA A 307 4.39 16.20 -25.37
N ASP A 308 4.93 15.75 -24.22
CA ASP A 308 4.82 14.35 -23.82
C ASP A 308 3.41 14.01 -23.30
N VAL A 309 2.68 14.99 -22.74
CA VAL A 309 1.28 14.87 -22.34
C VAL A 309 0.40 14.62 -23.57
N GLU A 310 0.57 15.42 -24.63
CA GLU A 310 -0.15 15.27 -25.90
C GLU A 310 0.08 13.89 -26.54
N LYS A 311 1.35 13.45 -26.55
CA LYS A 311 1.69 12.11 -27.03
C LYS A 311 0.96 11.03 -26.23
N LYS A 312 0.97 11.13 -24.90
CA LYS A 312 0.29 10.16 -24.03
C LYS A 312 -1.23 10.19 -24.18
N PHE A 313 -1.81 11.36 -24.37
CA PHE A 313 -3.23 11.52 -24.66
C PHE A 313 -3.61 10.79 -25.94
N THR A 314 -2.83 10.98 -27.01
CA THR A 314 -3.04 10.31 -28.29
C THR A 314 -2.92 8.78 -28.16
N ASP A 315 -1.91 8.29 -27.43
CA ASP A 315 -1.74 6.87 -27.13
C ASP A 315 -2.99 6.28 -26.44
N ILE A 316 -3.55 6.99 -25.45
CA ILE A 316 -4.73 6.55 -24.68
C ILE A 316 -5.99 6.53 -25.56
N LEU A 317 -6.19 7.52 -26.43
CA LEU A 317 -7.37 7.59 -27.29
C LEU A 317 -7.32 6.59 -28.46
N ALA A 318 -6.13 6.25 -28.94
CA ALA A 318 -5.96 5.26 -30.01
C ALA A 318 -6.35 3.84 -29.57
N ASP A 319 -6.27 3.55 -28.27
CA ASP A 319 -6.64 2.25 -27.72
C ASP A 319 -8.14 2.15 -27.43
N SER A 320 -8.84 1.39 -28.27
CA SER A 320 -10.28 1.13 -28.14
C SER A 320 -10.67 0.38 -26.86
N SER A 321 -9.73 -0.29 -26.19
CA SER A 321 -10.00 -1.06 -24.97
C SER A 321 -10.07 -0.20 -23.70
N VAL A 322 -9.65 1.07 -23.79
CA VAL A 322 -9.63 1.99 -22.65
C VAL A 322 -11.05 2.36 -22.23
N VAL A 323 -11.33 2.24 -20.94
CA VAL A 323 -12.60 2.64 -20.31
C VAL A 323 -12.80 4.15 -20.42
N ASP A 324 -14.02 4.58 -20.70
CA ASP A 324 -14.33 5.99 -20.96
C ASP A 324 -13.99 6.94 -19.80
N SER A 325 -14.09 6.48 -18.54
CA SER A 325 -13.62 7.28 -17.40
C SER A 325 -12.12 7.63 -17.50
N ILE A 326 -11.27 6.70 -17.93
CA ILE A 326 -9.83 6.96 -18.13
C ILE A 326 -9.63 7.99 -19.25
N LYS A 327 -10.40 7.88 -20.34
CA LYS A 327 -10.36 8.85 -21.44
C LYS A 327 -10.75 10.24 -20.94
N GLN A 328 -11.80 10.37 -20.13
CA GLN A 328 -12.21 11.64 -19.54
C GLN A 328 -11.13 12.23 -18.61
N TYR A 329 -10.45 11.41 -17.80
CA TYR A 329 -9.28 11.88 -17.04
C TYR A 329 -8.18 12.42 -17.96
N ALA A 330 -7.85 11.70 -19.04
CA ALA A 330 -6.85 12.13 -20.00
C ALA A 330 -7.26 13.42 -20.72
N THR A 331 -8.52 13.51 -21.16
CA THR A 331 -9.09 14.70 -21.81
C THR A 331 -9.05 15.92 -20.89
N TYR A 332 -9.32 15.76 -19.60
CA TYR A 332 -9.17 16.85 -18.63
C TYR A 332 -7.72 17.35 -18.56
N TYR A 333 -6.74 16.45 -18.42
CA TYR A 333 -5.32 16.86 -18.38
C TYR A 333 -4.85 17.49 -19.70
N MET A 334 -5.39 17.05 -20.84
CA MET A 334 -5.13 17.70 -22.13
C MET A 334 -5.71 19.11 -22.17
N GLY A 335 -6.97 19.29 -21.74
CA GLY A 335 -7.59 20.61 -21.63
C GLY A 335 -6.85 21.57 -20.70
N GLU A 336 -6.38 21.09 -19.55
CA GLU A 336 -5.54 21.87 -18.63
C GLU A 336 -4.18 22.22 -19.24
N THR A 337 -3.61 21.31 -20.04
CA THR A 337 -2.34 21.55 -20.74
C THR A 337 -2.49 22.66 -21.77
N GLU A 338 -3.53 22.60 -22.61
CA GLU A 338 -3.83 23.65 -23.59
C GLU A 338 -4.13 24.99 -22.92
N LEU A 339 -4.82 24.98 -21.77
CA LEU A 339 -5.07 26.18 -20.96
C LEU A 339 -3.75 26.83 -20.49
N LEU A 340 -2.80 26.03 -20.01
CA LEU A 340 -1.48 26.54 -19.58
C LEU A 340 -0.62 27.04 -20.74
N GLN A 341 -0.80 26.47 -21.94
CA GLN A 341 -0.12 26.92 -23.16
C GLN A 341 -0.78 28.15 -23.79
N GLY A 342 -1.93 28.60 -23.30
CA GLY A 342 -2.68 29.74 -23.81
C GLY A 342 -3.57 29.44 -25.02
N ASN A 343 -3.73 28.16 -25.37
CA ASN A 343 -4.57 27.69 -26.46
C ASN A 343 -6.03 27.51 -26.00
N TYR A 344 -6.66 28.63 -25.62
CA TYR A 344 -7.98 28.61 -24.96
C TYR A 344 -9.09 27.96 -25.79
N GLY A 345 -9.01 28.02 -27.12
CA GLY A 345 -9.97 27.36 -28.02
C GLY A 345 -9.95 25.83 -27.85
N ALA A 346 -8.77 25.21 -27.99
CA ALA A 346 -8.58 23.78 -27.81
C ALA A 346 -8.89 23.34 -26.37
N ALA A 347 -8.48 24.13 -25.37
CA ALA A 347 -8.83 23.89 -23.97
C ALA A 347 -10.35 23.81 -23.77
N SER A 348 -11.11 24.73 -24.39
CA SER A 348 -12.58 24.72 -24.35
C SER A 348 -13.17 23.44 -24.94
N GLU A 349 -12.63 22.98 -26.06
CA GLU A 349 -13.10 21.77 -26.75
C GLU A 349 -12.89 20.53 -25.88
N TYR A 350 -11.69 20.35 -25.31
CA TYR A 350 -11.40 19.19 -24.46
C TYR A 350 -12.20 19.22 -23.15
N LEU A 351 -12.19 20.34 -22.42
CA LEU A 351 -12.86 20.43 -21.12
C LEU A 351 -14.39 20.27 -21.22
N SER A 352 -14.99 20.64 -22.36
CA SER A 352 -16.43 20.46 -22.61
C SER A 352 -16.87 19.00 -22.78
N GLN A 353 -15.92 18.09 -23.04
CA GLN A 353 -16.20 16.65 -23.22
C GLN A 353 -16.33 15.89 -21.90
N ILE A 354 -16.04 16.52 -20.75
CA ILE A 354 -16.14 15.88 -19.44
C ILE A 354 -17.61 15.81 -19.02
N GLU A 355 -18.09 14.61 -18.75
CA GLU A 355 -19.49 14.34 -18.42
C GLU A 355 -19.85 14.79 -16.99
N GLN A 356 -21.11 15.13 -16.77
CA GLN A 356 -21.61 15.70 -15.50
C GLN A 356 -21.47 14.76 -14.30
N ASP A 357 -21.53 13.46 -14.54
CA ASP A 357 -21.39 12.41 -13.52
C ASP A 357 -19.92 12.02 -13.26
N HIS A 358 -18.97 12.58 -14.01
CA HIS A 358 -17.56 12.31 -13.80
C HIS A 358 -16.98 13.11 -12.62
N SER A 359 -16.08 12.50 -11.84
CA SER A 359 -15.47 13.13 -10.64
C SER A 359 -14.67 14.42 -10.92
N LEU A 360 -14.25 14.61 -12.17
CA LEU A 360 -13.54 15.80 -12.63
C LEU A 360 -14.44 16.90 -13.18
N TYR A 361 -15.75 16.67 -13.27
CA TYR A 361 -16.67 17.64 -13.88
C TYR A 361 -16.56 19.02 -13.23
N GLY A 362 -16.63 19.10 -11.89
CA GLY A 362 -16.49 20.39 -11.18
C GLY A 362 -15.14 21.08 -11.44
N PHE A 363 -14.06 20.33 -11.61
CA PHE A 363 -12.76 20.89 -11.98
C PHE A 363 -12.78 21.43 -13.43
N ALA A 364 -13.31 20.64 -14.36
CA ALA A 364 -13.40 21.02 -15.77
C ALA A 364 -14.29 22.26 -15.97
N GLN A 365 -15.43 22.34 -15.28
CA GLN A 365 -16.33 23.50 -15.32
C GLN A 365 -15.66 24.77 -14.76
N HIS A 366 -14.89 24.65 -13.67
CA HIS A 366 -14.09 25.78 -13.15
C HIS A 366 -13.07 26.28 -14.17
N SER A 367 -12.35 25.36 -14.83
CA SER A 367 -11.40 25.70 -15.87
C SER A 367 -12.08 26.28 -17.11
N MET A 368 -13.25 25.78 -17.48
CA MET A 368 -14.09 26.33 -18.55
C MET A 368 -14.51 27.78 -18.28
N ALA A 369 -14.83 28.14 -17.02
CA ALA A 369 -15.11 29.52 -16.65
C ALA A 369 -13.88 30.43 -16.90
N THR A 370 -12.68 29.95 -16.59
CA THR A 370 -11.42 30.67 -16.84
C THR A 370 -11.16 30.80 -18.34
N VAL A 371 -11.33 29.73 -19.10
CA VAL A 371 -11.22 29.72 -20.58
C VAL A 371 -12.20 30.71 -21.21
N ALA A 372 -13.46 30.72 -20.74
CA ALA A 372 -14.50 31.60 -21.25
C ALA A 372 -14.16 33.09 -21.05
N GLU A 373 -13.57 33.44 -19.89
CA GLU A 373 -13.06 34.80 -19.63
C GLU A 373 -11.95 35.18 -20.63
N PHE A 374 -10.95 34.31 -20.83
CA PHE A 374 -9.84 34.60 -21.77
C PHE A 374 -10.29 34.67 -23.24
N LEU A 375 -11.35 33.95 -23.61
CA LEU A 375 -11.96 34.04 -24.93
C LEU A 375 -12.89 35.25 -25.08
N GLY A 376 -13.12 36.04 -24.01
CA GLY A 376 -14.04 37.17 -24.02
C GLY A 376 -15.49 36.76 -24.26
N LYS A 377 -15.90 35.56 -23.78
CA LYS A 377 -17.29 35.13 -23.84
C LYS A 377 -18.16 35.98 -22.91
N ASP A 378 -19.47 35.88 -23.07
CA ASP A 378 -20.41 36.61 -22.23
C ASP A 378 -20.33 36.15 -20.76
N LYS A 379 -20.60 37.09 -19.84
CA LYS A 379 -20.55 36.84 -18.40
C LYS A 379 -21.57 35.79 -17.95
N ASP A 380 -22.69 35.64 -18.66
CA ASP A 380 -23.71 34.63 -18.33
C ASP A 380 -23.16 33.21 -18.56
N SER A 381 -22.39 32.98 -19.63
CA SER A 381 -21.69 31.72 -19.89
C SER A 381 -20.69 31.39 -18.78
N ILE A 382 -19.88 32.36 -18.37
CA ILE A 382 -18.90 32.19 -17.26
C ILE A 382 -19.63 31.82 -15.98
N ARG A 383 -20.73 32.53 -15.68
CA ARG A 383 -21.57 32.28 -14.51
C ARG A 383 -22.17 30.89 -14.54
N GLN A 384 -22.66 30.43 -15.69
CA GLN A 384 -23.23 29.09 -15.85
C GLN A 384 -22.19 28.02 -15.54
N TYR A 385 -20.96 28.14 -16.04
CA TYR A 385 -19.89 27.20 -15.72
C TYR A 385 -19.59 27.16 -14.21
N LEU A 386 -19.50 28.31 -13.55
CA LEU A 386 -19.29 28.36 -12.09
C LEU A 386 -20.48 27.79 -11.31
N PHE A 387 -21.71 28.02 -11.77
CA PHE A 387 -22.90 27.40 -11.19
C PHE A 387 -22.88 25.88 -11.30
N ASN A 388 -22.45 25.34 -12.45
CA ASN A 388 -22.31 23.89 -12.62
C ASN A 388 -21.32 23.29 -11.60
N VAL A 389 -20.30 24.04 -11.15
CA VAL A 389 -19.42 23.62 -10.05
C VAL A 389 -20.19 23.56 -8.72
N VAL A 390 -20.97 24.60 -8.41
CA VAL A 390 -21.74 24.71 -7.17
C VAL A 390 -22.83 23.64 -7.08
N GLU A 391 -23.49 23.32 -8.19
CA GLU A 391 -24.52 22.29 -8.28
C GLU A 391 -23.95 20.87 -8.42
N SER A 392 -22.64 20.71 -8.61
CA SER A 392 -22.03 19.39 -8.77
C SER A 392 -22.23 18.55 -7.51
N ALA A 393 -22.90 17.41 -7.65
CA ALA A 393 -23.30 16.54 -6.53
C ALA A 393 -22.12 15.80 -5.85
N GLN A 394 -20.88 15.98 -6.31
CA GLN A 394 -19.75 15.10 -6.01
C GLN A 394 -18.62 15.74 -5.19
N VAL A 395 -18.92 16.69 -4.29
CA VAL A 395 -17.91 17.33 -3.43
C VAL A 395 -17.54 16.42 -2.24
N ASN A 396 -16.73 15.39 -2.53
CA ASN A 396 -16.39 14.34 -1.58
C ASN A 396 -14.98 14.50 -1.00
N ASN A 397 -14.06 15.14 -1.73
CA ASN A 397 -12.67 15.29 -1.31
C ASN A 397 -12.28 16.76 -1.00
N PRO A 398 -11.20 16.99 -0.23
CA PRO A 398 -10.76 18.34 0.12
C PRO A 398 -10.43 19.23 -1.09
N ALA A 399 -9.89 18.65 -2.18
CA ALA A 399 -9.56 19.42 -3.39
C ALA A 399 -10.82 19.93 -4.11
N GLN A 400 -11.88 19.12 -4.17
CA GLN A 400 -13.18 19.52 -4.71
C GLN A 400 -13.81 20.64 -3.86
N LYS A 401 -13.68 20.56 -2.54
CA LYS A 401 -14.14 21.64 -1.64
C LYS A 401 -13.40 22.94 -1.92
N GLU A 402 -12.08 22.90 -2.13
CA GLU A 402 -11.32 24.11 -2.46
C GLU A 402 -11.67 24.67 -3.84
N ILE A 403 -11.93 23.83 -4.85
CA ILE A 403 -12.41 24.31 -6.16
C ILE A 403 -13.82 24.91 -6.07
N LEU A 404 -14.70 24.35 -5.25
CA LEU A 404 -16.00 24.94 -4.95
C LEU A 404 -15.84 26.32 -4.31
N ASN A 405 -15.03 26.43 -3.26
CA ASN A 405 -14.75 27.70 -2.57
C ASN A 405 -14.17 28.75 -3.52
N ARG A 406 -13.20 28.35 -4.36
CA ARG A 406 -12.64 29.23 -5.40
C ARG A 406 -13.69 29.71 -6.40
N SER A 407 -14.58 28.81 -6.82
CA SER A 407 -15.65 29.12 -7.77
C SER A 407 -16.69 30.07 -7.16
N LEU A 408 -17.00 29.92 -5.88
CA LEU A 408 -17.88 30.82 -5.13
C LEU A 408 -17.30 32.23 -5.02
N VAL A 409 -15.99 32.36 -4.78
CA VAL A 409 -15.30 33.67 -4.78
C VAL A 409 -15.41 34.34 -6.14
N LEU A 410 -15.08 33.62 -7.23
CA LEU A 410 -15.18 34.16 -8.59
C LEU A 410 -16.62 34.55 -8.94
N LEU A 411 -17.59 33.72 -8.58
CA LEU A 411 -19.01 33.99 -8.80
C LEU A 411 -19.46 35.25 -8.03
N GLY A 412 -18.98 35.41 -6.80
CA GLY A 412 -19.20 36.60 -5.98
C GLY A 412 -18.65 37.87 -6.63
N TYR A 413 -17.42 37.82 -7.16
CA TYR A 413 -16.80 38.94 -7.86
C TYR A 413 -17.52 39.30 -9.17
N LEU A 414 -17.96 38.31 -9.95
CA LEU A 414 -18.77 38.57 -11.15
C LEU A 414 -20.07 39.31 -10.81
N TYR A 415 -20.78 38.87 -9.76
CA TYR A 415 -21.98 39.57 -9.30
C TYR A 415 -21.69 40.98 -8.77
N TYR A 416 -20.55 41.17 -8.11
CA TYR A 416 -20.12 42.48 -7.64
C TYR A 416 -19.90 43.46 -8.81
N GLU A 417 -19.24 43.00 -9.88
CA GLU A 417 -19.03 43.79 -11.09
C GLU A 417 -20.33 44.15 -11.80
N GLU A 418 -21.30 43.23 -11.85
CA GLU A 418 -22.63 43.43 -12.45
C GLU A 418 -23.60 44.21 -11.57
N ASN A 419 -23.14 44.70 -10.41
CA ASN A 419 -23.96 45.43 -9.45
C ASN A 419 -25.09 44.62 -8.79
N LEU A 420 -24.98 43.28 -8.78
CA LEU A 420 -25.93 42.34 -8.16
C LEU A 420 -25.51 42.01 -6.72
N MET A 421 -25.47 43.02 -5.85
CA MET A 421 -24.86 42.93 -4.51
C MET A 421 -25.43 41.81 -3.63
N SER A 422 -26.74 41.58 -3.65
CA SER A 422 -27.36 40.53 -2.83
C SER A 422 -26.85 39.14 -3.20
N LYS A 423 -26.69 38.86 -4.50
CA LYS A 423 -26.13 37.59 -4.98
C LYS A 423 -24.64 37.47 -4.69
N ALA A 424 -23.89 38.57 -4.81
CA ALA A 424 -22.47 38.62 -4.46
C ALA A 424 -22.24 38.23 -2.99
N VAL A 425 -23.00 38.85 -2.08
CA VAL A 425 -22.93 38.58 -0.64
C VAL A 425 -23.26 37.12 -0.32
N VAL A 426 -24.31 36.57 -0.94
CA VAL A 426 -24.69 35.15 -0.74
C VAL A 426 -23.56 34.22 -1.18
N ALA A 427 -23.02 34.39 -2.39
CA ALA A 427 -21.96 33.53 -2.91
C ALA A 427 -20.69 33.58 -2.03
N LEU A 428 -20.26 34.78 -1.63
CA LEU A 428 -19.05 34.96 -0.83
C LEU A 428 -19.22 34.44 0.62
N ARG A 429 -20.41 34.54 1.21
CA ARG A 429 -20.70 33.97 2.54
C ARG A 429 -20.70 32.44 2.56
N MET A 430 -20.90 31.79 1.41
CA MET A 430 -20.85 30.32 1.31
C MET A 430 -19.42 29.76 1.36
N VAL A 431 -18.40 30.60 1.25
CA VAL A 431 -17.00 30.18 1.32
C VAL A 431 -16.64 29.79 2.75
N SER A 432 -16.10 28.58 2.92
CA SER A 432 -15.72 28.07 4.25
C SER A 432 -14.60 28.90 4.89
N LYS A 433 -14.66 29.09 6.21
CA LYS A 433 -13.63 29.77 7.01
C LYS A 433 -12.26 29.08 6.96
N ASP A 434 -12.27 27.76 6.75
CA ASP A 434 -11.05 26.95 6.67
C ASP A 434 -10.45 26.93 5.25
N SER A 435 -11.12 27.55 4.27
CA SER A 435 -10.66 27.56 2.88
C SER A 435 -9.47 28.49 2.70
N TYR A 436 -8.59 28.11 1.77
CA TYR A 436 -7.50 28.97 1.32
C TYR A 436 -8.01 30.30 0.70
N PHE A 437 -9.24 30.31 0.16
CA PHE A 437 -9.86 31.47 -0.49
C PHE A 437 -10.73 32.32 0.44
N TYR A 438 -10.75 32.03 1.75
CA TYR A 438 -11.60 32.75 2.69
C TYR A 438 -11.26 34.24 2.83
N GLU A 439 -9.96 34.58 2.83
CA GLU A 439 -9.50 35.97 2.83
C GLU A 439 -10.04 36.76 1.63
N ASP A 440 -10.03 36.17 0.44
CA ASP A 440 -10.56 36.77 -0.78
C ASP A 440 -12.08 36.97 -0.66
N ALA A 441 -12.77 35.97 -0.11
CA ALA A 441 -14.20 36.08 0.15
C ALA A 441 -14.55 37.24 1.09
N MET A 442 -13.79 37.42 2.17
CA MET A 442 -14.02 38.50 3.14
C MET A 442 -13.74 39.88 2.54
N LEU A 443 -12.68 40.00 1.73
CA LEU A 443 -12.38 41.23 0.99
C LEU A 443 -13.54 41.59 0.05
N GLY A 444 -14.04 40.60 -0.71
CA GLY A 444 -15.22 40.76 -1.55
C GLY A 444 -16.47 41.18 -0.79
N LEU A 445 -16.72 40.57 0.37
CA LEU A 445 -17.86 40.89 1.22
C LEU A 445 -17.80 42.33 1.72
N GLY A 446 -16.62 42.78 2.18
CA GLY A 446 -16.42 44.15 2.62
C GLY A 446 -16.76 45.15 1.52
N TRP A 447 -16.19 44.98 0.34
CA TRP A 447 -16.45 45.90 -0.79
C TRP A 447 -17.89 45.83 -1.31
N ALA A 448 -18.50 44.63 -1.35
CA ALA A 448 -19.91 44.49 -1.68
C ALA A 448 -20.81 45.20 -0.66
N ALA A 449 -20.49 45.11 0.63
CA ALA A 449 -21.21 45.78 1.71
C ALA A 449 -21.08 47.32 1.62
N VAL A 450 -19.88 47.84 1.31
CA VAL A 450 -19.68 49.28 1.04
C VAL A 450 -20.58 49.74 -0.09
N LYS A 451 -20.58 49.03 -1.22
CA LYS A 451 -21.38 49.37 -2.40
C LYS A 451 -22.89 49.25 -2.14
N ALA A 452 -23.30 48.32 -1.29
CA ALA A 452 -24.68 48.13 -0.83
C ALA A 452 -25.10 49.07 0.34
N LYS A 453 -24.18 49.90 0.85
CA LYS A 453 -24.39 50.78 2.03
C LYS A 453 -24.73 50.02 3.33
N GLN A 454 -24.23 48.79 3.47
CA GLN A 454 -24.38 47.96 4.66
C GLN A 454 -23.14 48.11 5.54
N TRP A 455 -23.10 49.18 6.32
CA TRP A 455 -21.87 49.59 7.05
C TRP A 455 -21.46 48.61 8.15
N ASP A 456 -22.42 48.00 8.85
CA ASP A 456 -22.13 47.02 9.90
C ASP A 456 -21.49 45.76 9.30
N ASP A 457 -22.07 45.21 8.22
CA ASP A 457 -21.51 44.06 7.49
C ASP A 457 -20.10 44.36 6.94
N CYS A 458 -19.83 45.59 6.50
CA CYS A 458 -18.50 46.01 6.06
C CYS A 458 -17.48 45.99 7.22
N ILE A 459 -17.84 46.54 8.38
CA ILE A 459 -16.99 46.55 9.57
C ILE A 459 -16.71 45.12 10.03
N GLU A 460 -17.73 44.26 10.06
CA GLU A 460 -17.58 42.85 10.43
C GLU A 460 -16.67 42.09 9.47
N ALA A 461 -16.85 42.27 8.16
CA ALA A 461 -16.00 41.65 7.15
C ALA A 461 -14.53 42.09 7.29
N GLY A 462 -14.29 43.38 7.51
CA GLY A 462 -12.95 43.91 7.72
C GLY A 462 -12.31 43.39 9.03
N LYS A 463 -13.07 43.28 10.13
CA LYS A 463 -12.58 42.65 11.37
C LYS A 463 -12.23 41.18 11.18
N ALA A 464 -13.10 40.44 10.48
CA ALA A 464 -12.86 39.03 10.17
C ALA A 464 -11.58 38.88 9.32
N LEU A 465 -11.42 39.70 8.28
CA LEU A 465 -10.22 39.71 7.43
C LEU A 465 -8.95 40.04 8.22
N ALA A 466 -8.99 41.06 9.09
CA ALA A 466 -7.88 41.44 9.95
C ALA A 466 -7.49 40.36 10.97
N SER A 467 -8.46 39.54 11.40
CA SER A 467 -8.19 38.44 12.35
C SER A 467 -7.54 37.21 11.70
N VAL A 468 -7.70 37.04 10.39
CA VAL A 468 -7.22 35.85 9.65
C VAL A 468 -5.92 36.15 8.91
N SER A 469 -5.83 37.31 8.24
CA SER A 469 -4.69 37.64 7.39
C SER A 469 -3.48 38.11 8.18
N LYS A 470 -2.29 37.72 7.72
CA LYS A 470 -0.99 38.24 8.20
C LYS A 470 -0.29 39.12 7.16
N LYS A 471 -0.92 39.35 6.00
CA LYS A 471 -0.33 40.09 4.89
C LYS A 471 -0.60 41.57 5.10
N GLU A 472 0.45 42.37 5.12
CA GLU A 472 0.38 43.82 5.38
C GLU A 472 -0.58 44.53 4.42
N ILE A 473 -0.52 44.23 3.11
CA ILE A 473 -1.44 44.82 2.12
C ILE A 473 -2.91 44.48 2.41
N ILE A 474 -3.20 43.21 2.74
CA ILE A 474 -4.58 42.78 3.05
C ILE A 474 -5.04 43.36 4.40
N LEU A 475 -4.15 43.51 5.37
CA LEU A 475 -4.45 44.17 6.65
C LEU A 475 -4.78 45.66 6.45
N SER A 476 -4.08 46.34 5.54
CA SER A 476 -4.37 47.72 5.18
C SER A 476 -5.71 47.85 4.45
N GLU A 477 -6.03 46.95 3.53
CA GLU A 477 -7.37 46.84 2.90
C GLU A 477 -8.47 46.61 3.93
N ALA A 478 -8.25 45.68 4.87
CA ALA A 478 -9.19 45.40 5.96
C ALA A 478 -9.43 46.61 6.86
N SER A 479 -8.39 47.40 7.11
CA SER A 479 -8.46 48.63 7.90
C SER A 479 -9.18 49.74 7.14
N LEU A 480 -8.92 49.87 5.84
CA LEU A 480 -9.63 50.79 4.94
C LEU A 480 -11.13 50.49 4.90
N LEU A 481 -11.52 49.22 4.73
CA LEU A 481 -12.92 48.78 4.77
C LEU A 481 -13.60 49.16 6.08
N GLN A 482 -12.98 48.83 7.22
CA GLN A 482 -13.52 49.20 8.54
C GLN A 482 -13.64 50.71 8.69
N ALA A 483 -12.62 51.48 8.28
CA ALA A 483 -12.64 52.93 8.35
C ALA A 483 -13.77 53.54 7.53
N TYR A 484 -14.05 53.02 6.33
CA TYR A 484 -15.22 53.43 5.54
C TYR A 484 -16.53 53.19 6.29
N GLY A 485 -16.72 52.02 6.90
CA GLY A 485 -17.91 51.74 7.70
C GLY A 485 -18.05 52.69 8.90
N TYR A 486 -16.96 52.93 9.63
CA TYR A 486 -16.93 53.83 10.78
C TYR A 486 -17.16 55.30 10.40
N LEU A 487 -16.61 55.75 9.27
CA LEU A 487 -16.83 57.08 8.70
C LEU A 487 -18.33 57.31 8.45
N GLN A 488 -19.02 56.35 7.82
CA GLN A 488 -20.45 56.47 7.53
C GLN A 488 -21.32 56.44 8.79
N LYS A 489 -20.84 55.80 9.86
CA LYS A 489 -21.45 55.82 11.20
C LYS A 489 -21.06 57.03 12.04
N LYS A 490 -20.30 57.99 11.48
CA LYS A 490 -19.79 59.19 12.15
C LYS A 490 -18.85 58.92 13.34
N GLN A 491 -18.19 57.76 13.35
CA GLN A 491 -17.19 57.40 14.37
C GLN A 491 -15.79 57.75 13.85
N TYR A 492 -15.52 59.06 13.74
CA TYR A 492 -14.36 59.60 13.04
C TYR A 492 -13.03 59.22 13.70
N ASP A 493 -12.94 59.23 15.04
CA ASP A 493 -11.72 58.86 15.78
C ASP A 493 -11.27 57.43 15.45
N THR A 494 -12.23 56.50 15.40
CA THR A 494 -11.93 55.09 15.12
C THR A 494 -11.46 54.93 13.67
N ALA A 495 -12.10 55.63 12.73
CA ALA A 495 -11.71 55.62 11.33
C ALA A 495 -10.31 56.20 11.12
N GLU A 496 -9.98 57.34 11.74
CA GLU A 496 -8.66 57.97 11.65
C GLU A 496 -7.55 57.07 12.20
N ASN A 497 -7.77 56.47 13.38
CA ASN A 497 -6.80 55.55 13.98
C ASN A 497 -6.52 54.34 13.08
N LEU A 498 -7.56 53.75 12.48
CA LEU A 498 -7.42 52.63 11.55
C LEU A 498 -6.65 53.02 10.28
N LEU A 499 -6.97 54.16 9.69
CA LEU A 499 -6.31 54.65 8.46
C LEU A 499 -4.85 55.03 8.71
N THR A 500 -4.56 55.65 9.84
CA THR A 500 -3.18 56.00 10.24
C THR A 500 -2.33 54.74 10.42
N GLY A 501 -2.88 53.71 11.08
CA GLY A 501 -2.23 52.41 11.20
C GLY A 501 -2.01 51.73 9.84
N ALA A 502 -3.01 51.77 8.97
CA ALA A 502 -2.92 51.20 7.61
C ALA A 502 -1.86 51.91 6.75
N MET A 503 -1.75 53.24 6.87
CA MET A 503 -0.74 54.04 6.18
C MET A 503 0.67 53.66 6.63
N ALA A 504 0.88 53.59 7.94
CA ALA A 504 2.17 53.22 8.50
C ALA A 504 2.62 51.83 8.01
N LEU A 505 1.70 50.84 7.95
CA LEU A 505 1.98 49.52 7.40
C LEU A 505 2.45 49.58 5.94
N ILE A 506 1.76 50.35 5.09
CA ILE A 506 2.11 50.51 3.67
C ILE A 506 3.43 51.23 3.48
N GLU A 507 3.71 52.27 4.26
CA GLU A 507 4.99 53.01 4.18
C GLU A 507 6.19 52.15 4.58
N THR A 508 5.99 51.20 5.50
CA THR A 508 7.02 50.23 5.89
C THR A 508 7.11 49.01 4.98
N TYR A 509 6.21 48.86 4.02
CA TYR A 509 6.17 47.70 3.11
C TYR A 509 7.39 47.69 2.20
N ASP A 510 8.25 46.67 2.36
CA ASP A 510 9.44 46.46 1.53
C ASP A 510 9.16 45.47 0.39
N ASP A 511 9.23 45.98 -0.85
CA ASP A 511 9.05 45.21 -2.10
C ASP A 511 10.30 44.36 -2.47
N SER A 512 11.29 44.23 -1.59
CA SER A 512 12.48 43.36 -1.80
C SER A 512 12.18 41.85 -1.93
N ILE A 513 10.90 41.47 -2.04
CA ILE A 513 10.39 40.11 -2.16
C ILE A 513 10.97 39.38 -3.38
N SER A 514 11.31 40.10 -4.45
CA SER A 514 11.91 39.52 -5.67
C SER A 514 13.17 38.67 -5.40
N GLY A 515 14.05 39.09 -4.49
CA GLY A 515 15.24 38.29 -4.09
C GLY A 515 14.89 37.06 -3.25
N ARG A 516 13.79 37.12 -2.49
CA ARG A 516 13.28 35.99 -1.69
C ARG A 516 12.65 34.91 -2.57
N VAL A 517 12.11 35.26 -3.74
CA VAL A 517 11.49 34.30 -4.68
C VAL A 517 12.55 33.46 -5.38
N LEU A 518 13.60 34.09 -5.91
CA LEU A 518 14.69 33.37 -6.58
C LEU A 518 15.38 32.38 -5.63
N SER A 519 15.66 32.83 -4.39
CA SER A 519 16.25 31.96 -3.37
C SER A 519 15.32 30.80 -2.95
N LYS A 520 14.00 31.00 -2.95
CA LYS A 520 13.02 29.93 -2.70
C LYS A 520 12.91 28.94 -3.87
N ALA A 521 12.97 29.41 -5.11
CA ALA A 521 12.99 28.56 -6.30
C ALA A 521 14.23 27.65 -6.30
N LEU A 522 15.42 28.21 -6.06
CA LEU A 522 16.66 27.43 -5.94
C LEU A 522 16.60 26.39 -4.79
N LYS A 523 15.97 26.75 -3.67
CA LYS A 523 15.73 25.80 -2.56
C LYS A 523 14.77 24.68 -2.97
N TYR A 524 13.71 25.00 -3.71
CA TYR A 524 12.79 24.01 -4.25
C TYR A 524 13.52 23.02 -5.17
N ASP A 525 14.29 23.52 -6.14
CA ASP A 525 15.03 22.68 -7.08
C ASP A 525 16.04 21.77 -6.37
N ARG A 526 16.81 22.34 -5.42
CA ARG A 526 17.73 21.56 -4.59
C ARG A 526 17.01 20.46 -3.81
N ASN A 527 15.88 20.78 -3.18
CA ASN A 527 15.11 19.79 -2.43
C ASN A 527 14.54 18.71 -3.35
N ARG A 528 14.11 19.03 -4.58
CA ARG A 528 13.65 18.04 -5.56
C ARG A 528 14.76 17.08 -5.98
N ILE A 529 15.98 17.58 -6.22
CA ILE A 529 17.13 16.73 -6.54
C ILE A 529 17.44 15.77 -5.38
N LEU A 530 17.45 16.26 -4.14
CA LEU A 530 17.66 15.42 -2.96
C LEU A 530 16.54 14.38 -2.80
N TYR A 531 15.29 14.80 -3.05
CA TYR A 531 14.13 13.92 -2.96
C TYR A 531 14.16 12.80 -4.01
N ASP A 532 14.59 13.10 -5.24
CA ASP A 532 14.76 12.11 -6.30
C ASP A 532 15.87 11.09 -5.95
N SER A 533 16.94 11.53 -5.29
CA SER A 533 17.99 10.64 -4.76
C SER A 533 17.47 9.71 -3.66
N ILE A 534 16.66 10.23 -2.74
CA ILE A 534 15.99 9.40 -1.71
C ILE A 534 15.06 8.38 -2.36
N ALA A 535 14.28 8.79 -3.36
CA ALA A 535 13.41 7.88 -4.09
C ALA A 535 14.20 6.75 -4.75
N GLU A 536 15.36 7.06 -5.36
CA GLU A 536 16.22 6.04 -5.96
C GLU A 536 16.77 5.05 -4.92
N GLN A 537 17.27 5.55 -3.79
CA GLN A 537 17.74 4.69 -2.68
C GLN A 537 16.61 3.82 -2.13
N TYR A 538 15.42 4.39 -1.97
CA TYR A 538 14.25 3.67 -1.46
C TYR A 538 13.83 2.53 -2.40
N VAL A 539 13.77 2.79 -3.71
CA VAL A 539 13.49 1.75 -4.73
C VAL A 539 14.56 0.66 -4.70
N GLN A 540 15.84 1.01 -4.52
CA GLN A 540 16.93 0.04 -4.42
C GLN A 540 16.80 -0.85 -3.17
N ILE A 541 16.50 -0.28 -2.00
CA ILE A 541 16.31 -1.04 -0.75
C ILE A 541 15.05 -1.92 -0.85
N ALA A 542 13.95 -1.39 -1.37
CA ALA A 542 12.74 -2.17 -1.65
C ALA A 542 12.98 -3.25 -2.73
N GLY A 543 14.04 -3.10 -3.53
CA GLY A 543 14.55 -4.02 -4.55
C GLY A 543 15.48 -5.13 -4.04
N ALA A 544 16.11 -4.96 -2.88
CA ALA A 544 17.12 -5.88 -2.31
C ALA A 544 16.48 -7.16 -1.76
N LYS A 545 17.23 -8.17 -1.30
CA LYS A 545 16.62 -9.34 -0.59
C LYS A 545 16.38 -9.04 0.89
N LEU A 546 15.42 -9.69 1.54
CA LEU A 546 15.01 -9.39 2.93
C LEU A 546 16.17 -9.35 3.95
N TRP A 547 17.17 -10.22 3.80
CA TRP A 547 18.33 -10.34 4.68
C TRP A 547 19.42 -9.28 4.41
N GLU A 548 19.31 -8.53 3.31
CA GLU A 548 20.20 -7.42 2.95
C GLU A 548 19.63 -6.08 3.44
N ILE A 549 18.39 -6.06 3.96
CA ILE A 549 17.69 -4.84 4.38
C ILE A 549 18.07 -4.54 5.82
N ASP A 550 18.69 -3.39 6.02
CA ASP A 550 18.84 -2.76 7.33
C ASP A 550 17.55 -1.98 7.67
N SER A 551 16.83 -2.41 8.71
CA SER A 551 15.59 -1.77 9.15
C SER A 551 15.80 -0.33 9.59
N ASP A 552 16.95 -0.06 10.22
CA ASP A 552 17.24 1.25 10.81
C ASP A 552 17.53 2.25 9.68
N GLN A 553 18.23 1.80 8.64
CA GLN A 553 18.45 2.59 7.44
C GLN A 553 17.14 2.96 6.74
N LEU A 554 16.17 2.02 6.67
CA LEU A 554 14.88 2.26 6.04
C LEU A 554 14.04 3.30 6.80
N GLU A 555 14.09 3.28 8.14
CA GLU A 555 13.41 4.24 8.99
C GLU A 555 14.02 5.65 8.86
N ILE A 556 15.35 5.76 8.90
CA ILE A 556 16.07 7.03 8.68
C ILE A 556 15.71 7.61 7.31
N LEU A 557 15.68 6.78 6.25
CA LEU A 557 15.32 7.23 4.91
C LEU A 557 13.89 7.76 4.82
N HIS A 558 12.95 7.17 5.58
CA HIS A 558 11.57 7.64 5.65
C HIS A 558 11.48 8.99 6.38
N GLU A 559 12.22 9.18 7.48
CA GLU A 559 12.28 10.47 8.17
C GLU A 559 12.82 11.58 7.25
N ASP A 560 13.91 11.31 6.55
CA ASP A 560 14.50 12.23 5.58
C ASP A 560 13.52 12.57 4.45
N GLN A 561 12.81 11.54 3.93
CA GLN A 561 11.75 11.71 2.93
C GLN A 561 10.68 12.69 3.44
N MET A 562 10.17 12.51 4.66
CA MET A 562 9.12 13.37 5.23
C MET A 562 9.61 14.81 5.39
N ILE A 563 10.83 15.01 5.89
CA ILE A 563 11.42 16.35 6.08
C ILE A 563 11.58 17.08 4.75
N ILE A 564 12.16 16.42 3.75
CA ILE A 564 12.40 17.04 2.45
C ILE A 564 11.08 17.29 1.71
N LYS A 565 10.12 16.36 1.77
CA LYS A 565 8.79 16.55 1.20
C LYS A 565 8.06 17.74 1.83
N SER A 566 8.12 17.88 3.15
CA SER A 566 7.57 19.04 3.87
C SER A 566 8.20 20.35 3.39
N ASN A 567 9.50 20.37 3.13
CA ASN A 567 10.19 21.55 2.61
C ASN A 567 9.78 21.86 1.16
N ILE A 568 9.59 20.85 0.31
CA ILE A 568 9.04 21.02 -1.05
C ILE A 568 7.65 21.66 -0.98
N ASP A 569 6.76 21.13 -0.14
CA ASP A 569 5.39 21.62 -0.02
C ASP A 569 5.33 23.04 0.52
N LYS A 570 6.17 23.38 1.50
CA LYS A 570 6.31 24.76 1.99
C LYS A 570 6.78 25.70 0.90
N SER A 571 7.72 25.29 0.06
CA SER A 571 8.19 26.10 -1.06
C SER A 571 7.11 26.32 -2.12
N LEU A 572 6.32 25.29 -2.45
CA LEU A 572 5.19 25.41 -3.38
C LEU A 572 4.12 26.37 -2.84
N ARG A 573 3.67 26.18 -1.60
CA ARG A 573 2.71 27.08 -0.95
C ARG A 573 3.23 28.51 -0.90
N ALA A 574 4.51 28.70 -0.60
CA ALA A 574 5.12 30.02 -0.59
C ALA A 574 5.17 30.67 -2.00
N ALA A 575 5.33 29.88 -3.05
CA ALA A 575 5.29 30.36 -4.43
C ALA A 575 3.88 30.76 -4.86
N ASP A 576 2.87 29.95 -4.52
CA ASP A 576 1.46 30.27 -4.78
C ASP A 576 1.02 31.51 -3.99
N GLU A 577 1.39 31.57 -2.71
CA GLU A 577 1.13 32.73 -1.87
C GLU A 577 1.81 33.99 -2.40
N TYR A 578 3.04 33.87 -2.92
CA TYR A 578 3.71 34.98 -3.58
C TYR A 578 2.96 35.46 -4.82
N LYS A 579 2.49 34.56 -5.70
CA LYS A 579 1.68 34.94 -6.87
C LYS A 579 0.41 35.69 -6.45
N ARG A 580 -0.22 35.26 -5.35
CA ARG A 580 -1.42 35.89 -4.80
C ARG A 580 -1.12 37.26 -4.19
N THR A 581 -0.07 37.39 -3.38
CA THR A 581 0.35 38.70 -2.84
C THR A 581 0.71 39.66 -3.97
N ARG A 582 1.42 39.19 -5.01
CA ARG A 582 1.76 39.98 -6.18
C ARG A 582 0.55 40.50 -6.95
N PHE A 583 -0.57 39.80 -6.91
CA PHE A 583 -1.82 40.31 -7.47
C PHE A 583 -2.29 41.57 -6.73
N PHE A 584 -2.26 41.57 -5.39
CA PHE A 584 -2.62 42.73 -4.56
C PHE A 584 -1.55 43.84 -4.57
N GLU A 585 -0.28 43.51 -4.73
CA GLU A 585 0.80 44.51 -4.89
C GLU A 585 0.59 45.40 -6.11
N ARG A 586 -0.02 44.88 -7.18
CA ARG A 586 -0.34 45.70 -8.37
C ARG A 586 -1.28 46.85 -8.06
N SER A 587 -2.11 46.73 -7.03
CA SER A 587 -3.01 47.78 -6.57
C SER A 587 -2.46 48.57 -5.39
N LEU A 588 -1.21 48.36 -4.95
CA LEU A 588 -0.65 49.01 -3.77
C LEU A 588 -0.64 50.54 -3.88
N THR A 589 -0.26 51.09 -5.03
CA THR A 589 -0.28 52.54 -5.28
C THR A 589 -1.68 53.11 -5.13
N ARG A 590 -2.68 52.44 -5.72
CA ARG A 590 -4.08 52.85 -5.63
C ARG A 590 -4.62 52.72 -4.21
N LEU A 591 -4.29 51.65 -3.51
CA LEU A 591 -4.64 51.46 -2.10
C LEU A 591 -4.07 52.58 -1.23
N LYS A 592 -2.81 52.97 -1.47
CA LYS A 592 -2.19 54.10 -0.76
C LYS A 592 -2.96 55.40 -1.02
N GLU A 593 -3.26 55.70 -2.28
CA GLU A 593 -4.06 56.87 -2.66
C GLU A 593 -5.45 56.86 -2.00
N ASP A 594 -6.13 55.71 -1.98
CA ASP A 594 -7.45 55.54 -1.36
C ASP A 594 -7.40 55.76 0.16
N ILE A 595 -6.34 55.29 0.85
CA ILE A 595 -6.14 55.52 2.28
C ILE A 595 -5.79 56.99 2.55
N GLU A 596 -4.90 57.61 1.76
CA GLU A 596 -4.56 59.03 1.89
C GLU A 596 -5.81 59.90 1.72
N TYR A 597 -6.63 59.61 0.71
CA TYR A 597 -7.87 60.32 0.45
C TYR A 597 -8.88 60.15 1.60
N ALA A 598 -9.06 58.92 2.08
CA ALA A 598 -9.95 58.64 3.20
C ALA A 598 -9.46 59.34 4.48
N LEU A 599 -8.16 59.31 4.77
CA LEU A 599 -7.57 59.93 5.95
C LEU A 599 -7.72 61.45 5.93
N ALA A 600 -7.40 62.09 4.80
CA ALA A 600 -7.59 63.53 4.62
C ALA A 600 -9.06 63.93 4.76
N THR A 601 -9.97 63.08 4.28
CA THR A 601 -11.43 63.30 4.40
C THR A 601 -11.88 63.23 5.86
N VAL A 602 -11.44 62.21 6.61
CA VAL A 602 -11.75 62.07 8.06
C VAL A 602 -11.22 63.29 8.81
N GLN A 603 -9.95 63.66 8.61
CA GLN A 603 -9.32 64.80 9.30
C GLN A 603 -10.00 66.13 9.03
N ARG A 604 -10.46 66.34 7.79
CA ARG A 604 -11.22 67.54 7.44
C ARG A 604 -12.57 67.58 8.16
N ILE A 605 -13.28 66.45 8.21
CA ILE A 605 -14.56 66.36 8.93
C ILE A 605 -14.34 66.54 10.43
N HIS A 606 -13.33 65.89 10.99
CA HIS A 606 -12.98 65.99 12.41
C HIS A 606 -12.74 67.45 12.81
N ARG A 607 -11.88 68.18 12.07
CA ARG A 607 -11.63 69.61 12.33
C ARG A 607 -12.89 70.46 12.20
N SER A 608 -13.79 70.16 11.26
CA SER A 608 -15.05 70.92 11.16
C SER A 608 -15.98 70.68 12.35
N VAL A 609 -16.04 69.44 12.86
CA VAL A 609 -16.84 69.09 14.05
C VAL A 609 -16.26 69.74 15.29
N GLU A 610 -14.93 69.70 15.49
CA GLU A 610 -14.26 70.38 16.60
C GLU A 610 -14.52 71.89 16.61
N ILE A 611 -14.54 72.54 15.44
CA ILE A 611 -14.85 73.97 15.31
C ILE A 611 -16.32 74.25 15.67
N GLU A 612 -17.26 73.41 15.21
CA GLU A 612 -18.69 73.56 15.57
C GLU A 612 -18.93 73.34 17.07
N GLU A 613 -18.29 72.33 17.68
CA GLU A 613 -18.38 72.07 19.12
C GLU A 613 -17.77 73.20 19.95
N ALA A 614 -16.62 73.75 19.54
CA ALA A 614 -16.01 74.90 20.20
C ALA A 614 -16.90 76.16 20.12
N ASP A 615 -17.56 76.40 18.97
CA ASP A 615 -18.52 77.49 18.80
C ASP A 615 -19.79 77.31 19.65
N GLU A 616 -20.26 76.07 19.84
CA GLU A 616 -21.39 75.77 20.73
C GLU A 616 -21.02 75.90 22.20
N GLU A 617 -19.86 75.39 22.63
CA GLU A 617 -19.36 75.58 24.00
C GLU A 617 -19.20 77.06 24.32
N GLN A 618 -18.66 77.85 23.40
CA GLN A 618 -18.49 79.29 23.60
C GLN A 618 -19.85 80.03 23.66
N LYS A 619 -20.86 79.59 22.90
CA LYS A 619 -22.24 80.10 23.03
C LYS A 619 -22.85 79.74 24.38
N ILE A 620 -22.66 78.52 24.87
CA ILE A 620 -23.16 78.06 26.17
C ILE A 620 -22.46 78.83 27.30
N GLU A 621 -21.15 79.00 27.25
CA GLU A 621 -20.37 79.73 28.25
C GLU A 621 -20.79 81.21 28.30
N ASN A 622 -21.03 81.83 27.14
CA ASN A 622 -21.58 83.19 27.05
C ASN A 622 -22.98 83.28 27.68
N LYS A 623 -23.83 82.28 27.46
CA LYS A 623 -25.19 82.21 28.04
C LYS A 623 -25.17 81.99 29.56
N ILE A 624 -24.23 81.19 30.06
CA ILE A 624 -23.97 81.03 31.50
C ILE A 624 -23.50 82.35 32.12
N LYS A 625 -22.56 83.06 31.49
CA LYS A 625 -22.11 84.40 31.94
C LYS A 625 -23.25 85.41 31.95
N GLU A 626 -24.15 85.34 30.97
CA GLU A 626 -25.34 86.20 30.89
C GLU A 626 -26.36 85.88 32.01
N LEU A 627 -26.59 84.60 32.30
CA LEU A 627 -27.44 84.15 33.41
C LEU A 627 -26.85 84.53 34.76
N GLN A 628 -25.54 84.38 34.97
CA GLN A 628 -24.85 84.81 36.18
C GLN A 628 -24.95 86.33 36.40
N LYS A 629 -24.88 87.13 35.32
CA LYS A 629 -25.13 88.58 35.40
C LYS A 629 -26.58 88.89 35.79
N LYS A 630 -27.55 88.15 35.27
CA LYS A 630 -28.98 88.32 35.64
C LYS A 630 -29.24 87.93 37.10
N MET A 631 -28.64 86.83 37.59
CA MET A 631 -28.75 86.42 38.99
C MET A 631 -28.14 87.44 39.97
N LYS A 632 -26.95 87.99 39.67
CA LYS A 632 -26.37 89.06 40.48
C LYS A 632 -27.20 90.34 40.50
N LYS A 633 -27.99 90.58 39.45
CA LYS A 633 -28.89 91.73 39.36
C LYS A 633 -30.17 91.52 40.17
N SER A 634 -30.69 90.28 40.25
CA SER A 634 -31.85 89.94 41.09
C SER A 634 -31.51 89.77 42.58
N GLU A 635 -30.24 89.62 42.95
CA GLU A 635 -29.79 89.63 44.35
C GLU A 635 -29.52 91.05 44.89
N MET A 636 -29.53 92.07 44.01
CA MET A 636 -29.35 93.48 44.35
C MET A 636 -30.65 94.29 44.30
N GLU A 637 -31.76 93.67 43.91
CA GLU A 637 -33.14 94.16 44.08
C GLU A 637 -33.76 93.46 45.29
#